data_AF-A0A1S3Y5P4-F1
#
_entry.id   AF-A0A1S3Y5P4-F1
#
_cell.length_a   1.000
_cell.length_b   1.000
_cell.length_c   1.000
_cell.angle_alpha   90.00
_cell.angle_beta   90.00
_cell.angle_gamma   90.00
#
_symmetry.space_group_name_H-M   'P 1'
#
loop_
_entity.id
_entity.type
_entity.pdbx_description
1 polymer ?
#
loop_
_entity_poly.entity_id
_entity_poly.type
_entity_poly.pdbx_seq_one_letter_code
_entity_poly.pdbx_strand_id
1 'polypeptide(L)'
;MITSYYDQAPLDEYGLIREPKWGHLKELHAAVKLCSEAILSSFPTLLSFGQLQEAYVFSGDSGACAAFLVNTDSRTSATVRFQNLTYQLPPKSISILPDCKVVAFNTAKVSTQFNTRTSRPVVKFNSAEKWEQFQEVIPQFDATALRSQTLLEQTNTTKDASDYLWYTASFEQDSQEHQARLSVKSLGHVLHAFVNGAL
;
A
#
# COMPACT_ATOMS: atom_id res chain seq x y z
N MET A 1 -5.68 -3.91 9.26
CA MET A 1 -5.72 -2.83 8.25
C MET A 1 -5.93 -1.53 9.00
N ILE A 2 -5.31 -0.42 8.59
CA ILE A 2 -5.59 0.91 9.15
C ILE A 2 -6.52 1.66 8.20
N THR A 3 -7.17 2.73 8.65
CA THR A 3 -8.05 3.55 7.79
C THR A 3 -7.33 4.09 6.56
N SER A 4 -6.04 4.42 6.70
CA SER A 4 -5.19 4.81 5.60
C SER A 4 -4.87 3.62 4.68
N TYR A 5 -5.22 3.73 3.41
CA TYR A 5 -4.79 2.79 2.39
C TYR A 5 -3.52 3.31 1.69
N TYR A 6 -2.42 3.39 2.45
CA TYR A 6 -1.15 3.91 1.96
C TYR A 6 -0.22 2.79 1.49
N ASP A 7 -0.25 2.52 0.19
CA ASP A 7 0.57 1.51 -0.50
C ASP A 7 1.90 2.07 -1.05
N GLN A 8 2.28 3.27 -0.59
CA GLN A 8 3.37 4.03 -1.15
C GLN A 8 3.21 4.39 -2.65
N ALA A 9 1.99 4.53 -3.16
CA ALA A 9 1.74 4.92 -4.54
C ALA A 9 2.46 6.23 -4.97
N PRO A 10 2.63 6.44 -6.29
CA PRO A 10 3.12 7.70 -6.85
C PRO A 10 2.25 8.91 -6.51
N LEU A 11 0.96 8.70 -6.25
CA LEU A 11 0.06 9.67 -5.64
C LEU A 11 -0.22 9.21 -4.21
N ASP A 12 -0.11 10.10 -3.23
CA ASP A 12 -0.38 9.75 -1.84
C ASP A 12 -1.89 9.67 -1.53
N GLU A 13 -2.22 9.30 -0.28
CA GLU A 13 -3.61 9.15 0.19
C GLU A 13 -4.46 10.43 0.05
N TYR A 14 -3.82 11.59 -0.11
CA TYR A 14 -4.46 12.90 -0.31
C TYR A 14 -4.46 13.34 -1.78
N GLY A 15 -4.00 12.49 -2.70
CA GLY A 15 -3.86 12.80 -4.12
C GLY A 15 -2.66 13.69 -4.45
N LEU A 16 -1.71 13.86 -3.54
CA LEU A 16 -0.51 14.67 -3.77
C LEU A 16 0.56 13.87 -4.50
N ILE A 17 1.33 14.54 -5.36
CA ILE A 17 2.45 13.94 -6.08
C ILE A 17 3.55 13.56 -5.09
N ARG A 18 3.93 12.28 -5.08
CA ARG A 18 5.03 11.76 -4.28
C ARG A 18 6.29 11.64 -5.12
N GLU A 19 7.22 12.56 -4.92
CA GLU A 19 8.52 12.50 -5.53
C GLU A 19 9.52 11.69 -4.68
N PRO A 20 10.56 11.09 -5.31
CA PRO A 20 10.85 11.09 -6.74
C PRO A 20 10.03 10.06 -7.52
N LYS A 21 9.23 9.22 -6.84
CA LYS A 21 8.60 8.03 -7.44
C LYS A 21 7.72 8.38 -8.63
N TRP A 22 6.86 9.38 -8.49
CA TRP A 22 5.99 9.82 -9.57
C TRP A 22 6.76 10.35 -10.77
N GLY A 23 7.70 11.26 -10.56
CA GLY A 23 8.50 11.84 -11.64
C GLY A 23 9.39 10.81 -12.32
N HIS A 24 10.04 9.93 -11.55
CA HIS A 24 10.89 8.86 -12.08
C HIS A 24 10.10 7.87 -12.94
N LEU A 25 8.87 7.50 -12.52
CA LEU A 25 7.98 6.65 -13.32
C LEU A 25 7.42 7.37 -14.55
N LYS A 26 7.16 8.69 -14.46
CA LYS A 26 6.77 9.51 -15.61
C LYS A 26 7.87 9.53 -16.68
N GLU A 27 9.13 9.70 -16.28
CA GLU A 27 10.27 9.66 -17.20
C GLU A 27 10.49 8.26 -17.80
N LEU A 28 10.35 7.21 -16.98
CA LEU A 28 10.34 5.83 -17.46
C LEU A 28 9.27 5.64 -18.55
N HIS A 29 8.03 6.08 -18.31
CA HIS A 29 6.95 5.97 -19.28
C HIS A 29 7.25 6.73 -20.57
N ALA A 30 7.86 7.93 -20.48
CA ALA A 30 8.27 8.68 -21.66
C ALA A 30 9.31 7.91 -22.49
N ALA A 31 10.31 7.31 -21.84
CA ALA A 31 11.32 6.49 -22.52
C ALA A 31 10.72 5.23 -23.17
N VAL A 32 9.81 4.54 -22.49
CA VAL A 32 9.10 3.37 -23.05
C VAL A 32 8.22 3.77 -24.24
N LYS A 33 7.59 4.95 -24.20
CA LYS A 33 6.80 5.47 -25.33
C LYS A 33 7.66 5.71 -26.57
N LEU A 34 8.90 6.20 -26.41
CA LEU A 34 9.84 6.34 -27.53
C LEU A 34 10.20 4.98 -28.15
N CYS A 35 10.23 3.90 -27.36
CA CYS A 35 10.49 2.55 -27.85
C CYS A 35 9.26 1.85 -28.48
N SER A 36 8.08 2.48 -28.46
CA SER A 36 6.81 1.79 -28.72
C SER A 36 6.71 1.16 -30.11
N GLU A 37 7.20 1.83 -31.15
CA GLU A 37 7.21 1.28 -32.51
C GLU A 37 8.01 -0.03 -32.58
N ALA A 38 9.25 -0.03 -32.05
CA ALA A 38 10.11 -1.21 -32.06
C ALA A 38 9.53 -2.37 -31.22
N ILE A 39 8.97 -2.06 -30.05
CA ILE A 39 8.38 -3.07 -29.13
C ILE A 39 7.12 -3.71 -29.73
N LEU A 40 6.28 -2.91 -30.40
CA LEU A 40 5.02 -3.41 -30.98
C LEU A 40 5.23 -4.11 -32.34
N SER A 41 6.34 -3.84 -33.02
CA SER A 41 6.64 -4.39 -34.35
C SER A 41 7.50 -5.64 -34.34
N SER A 42 8.16 -5.96 -33.22
CA SER A 42 9.13 -7.05 -33.18
C SER A 42 9.18 -7.78 -31.84
N PHE A 43 9.64 -9.03 -31.87
CA PHE A 43 9.98 -9.78 -30.65
C PHE A 43 11.41 -9.44 -30.20
N PRO A 44 11.68 -9.44 -28.89
CA PRO A 44 13.02 -9.14 -28.39
C PRO A 44 14.01 -10.25 -28.73
N THR A 45 15.17 -9.87 -29.24
CA THR A 45 16.36 -10.72 -29.32
C THR A 45 17.21 -10.51 -28.07
N LEU A 46 17.59 -11.60 -27.40
CA LEU A 46 18.43 -11.55 -26.21
C LEU A 46 19.91 -11.60 -26.60
N LEU A 47 20.71 -10.69 -26.06
CA LEU A 47 22.17 -10.70 -26.16
C LEU A 47 22.77 -10.75 -24.76
N SER A 48 23.69 -11.68 -24.50
CA SER A 48 24.41 -11.74 -23.23
C SER A 48 25.74 -10.98 -23.33
N PHE A 49 26.06 -10.21 -22.30
CA PHE A 49 27.38 -9.57 -22.13
C PHE A 49 28.22 -10.25 -21.03
N GLY A 50 27.67 -11.26 -20.37
CA GLY A 50 28.26 -11.93 -19.22
C GLY A 50 27.21 -12.66 -18.40
N GLN A 51 27.58 -13.11 -17.20
CA GLN A 51 26.66 -13.87 -16.34
C GLN A 51 25.51 -13.02 -15.78
N LEU A 52 25.73 -11.72 -15.57
CA LEU A 52 24.78 -10.84 -14.88
C LEU A 52 24.30 -9.66 -15.75
N GLN A 53 24.78 -9.57 -16.99
CA GLN A 53 24.43 -8.49 -17.91
C GLN A 53 23.92 -9.04 -19.23
N GLU A 54 22.82 -8.47 -19.71
CA GLU A 54 22.15 -8.85 -20.93
C GLU A 54 21.51 -7.63 -21.61
N ALA A 55 21.11 -7.77 -22.86
CA ALA A 55 20.31 -6.82 -23.60
C ALA A 55 19.10 -7.49 -24.23
N TYR A 56 17.96 -6.82 -24.13
CA TYR A 56 16.80 -7.10 -24.96
C TYR A 56 16.79 -6.10 -26.11
N VAL A 57 16.91 -6.59 -27.34
CA VAL A 57 16.96 -5.76 -28.54
C VAL A 57 15.72 -6.02 -29.38
N PHE A 58 14.96 -4.96 -29.63
CA PHE A 58 13.82 -4.92 -30.51
C PHE A 58 14.27 -4.26 -31.81
N SER A 59 14.32 -5.02 -32.90
CA SER A 59 14.68 -4.51 -34.22
C SER A 59 13.77 -5.18 -35.25
N GLY A 60 12.87 -4.40 -35.83
CA GLY A 60 11.96 -4.87 -36.88
C GLY A 60 12.40 -4.44 -38.27
N ASP A 61 11.72 -4.96 -39.30
CA ASP A 61 12.01 -4.67 -40.71
C ASP A 61 11.78 -3.19 -41.09
N SER A 62 11.07 -2.42 -40.24
CA SER A 62 10.83 -0.98 -40.44
C SER A 62 12.06 -0.11 -40.19
N GLY A 63 13.15 -0.68 -39.66
CA GLY A 63 14.36 0.05 -39.29
C GLY A 63 14.30 0.71 -37.90
N ALA A 64 13.18 0.65 -37.20
CA ALA A 64 13.07 1.05 -35.80
C ALA A 64 13.84 0.08 -34.89
N CYS A 65 14.65 0.61 -33.97
CA CYS A 65 15.48 -0.18 -33.05
C CYS A 65 15.36 0.37 -31.63
N ALA A 66 14.98 -0.47 -30.66
CA ALA A 66 15.05 -0.14 -29.24
C ALA A 66 15.80 -1.22 -28.47
N ALA A 67 16.60 -0.82 -27.48
CA ALA A 67 17.36 -1.75 -26.64
C ALA A 67 17.19 -1.47 -25.14
N PHE A 68 17.14 -2.54 -24.36
CA PHE A 68 17.10 -2.49 -22.89
C PHE A 68 18.33 -3.23 -22.36
N LEU A 69 19.31 -2.48 -21.85
CA LEU A 69 20.55 -3.05 -21.30
C LEU A 69 20.37 -3.26 -19.80
N VAL A 70 20.49 -4.50 -19.35
CA VAL A 70 20.18 -4.93 -17.98
C VAL A 70 21.46 -5.28 -17.24
N ASN A 71 21.55 -4.82 -15.99
CA ASN A 71 22.51 -5.31 -15.01
C ASN A 71 21.75 -5.88 -13.80
N THR A 72 21.81 -7.20 -13.63
CA THR A 72 21.14 -7.90 -12.53
C THR A 72 21.99 -7.97 -11.25
N ASP A 73 23.28 -7.61 -11.32
CA ASP A 73 24.17 -7.53 -10.16
C ASP A 73 23.64 -6.49 -9.17
N SER A 74 23.40 -6.90 -7.93
CA SER A 74 22.87 -6.03 -6.87
C SER A 74 23.91 -5.14 -6.19
N ARG A 75 25.20 -5.38 -6.44
CA ARG A 75 26.32 -4.76 -5.73
C ARG A 75 27.23 -3.95 -6.63
N THR A 76 27.49 -4.42 -7.85
CA THR A 76 28.52 -3.81 -8.70
C THR A 76 27.95 -3.17 -9.97
N SER A 77 28.58 -2.05 -10.36
CA SER A 77 28.32 -1.45 -11.67
C SER A 77 29.10 -2.22 -12.73
N ALA A 78 28.49 -2.41 -13.90
CA ALA A 78 29.11 -3.09 -15.02
C ALA A 78 29.30 -2.13 -16.20
N THR A 79 30.37 -2.34 -16.97
CA THR A 79 30.59 -1.65 -18.25
C THR A 79 30.39 -2.66 -19.36
N VAL A 80 29.43 -2.42 -20.24
CA VAL A 80 29.11 -3.32 -21.37
C VAL A 80 29.36 -2.61 -22.69
N ARG A 81 29.70 -3.38 -23.73
CA ARG A 81 29.88 -2.87 -25.09
C ARG A 81 28.73 -3.37 -25.96
N PHE A 82 27.91 -2.45 -26.47
CA PHE A 82 26.75 -2.74 -27.31
C PHE A 82 26.79 -1.86 -28.57
N GLN A 83 26.68 -2.48 -29.75
CA GLN A 83 26.79 -1.81 -31.06
C GLN A 83 28.01 -0.86 -31.17
N ASN A 84 29.19 -1.32 -30.73
CA ASN A 84 30.45 -0.54 -30.70
C ASN A 84 30.47 0.68 -29.77
N LEU A 85 29.42 0.90 -28.98
CA LEU A 85 29.37 1.92 -27.93
C LEU A 85 29.50 1.26 -26.56
N THR A 86 30.01 2.03 -25.59
CA THR A 86 30.24 1.57 -24.22
C THR A 86 29.21 2.19 -23.28
N TYR A 87 28.57 1.38 -22.46
CA TYR A 87 27.54 1.82 -21.51
C TYR A 87 27.90 1.38 -20.09
N GLN A 88 27.78 2.31 -19.14
CA GLN A 88 27.88 2.02 -17.72
C GLN A 88 26.50 1.75 -17.15
N LEU A 89 26.34 0.56 -16.58
CA LEU A 89 25.10 0.10 -15.96
C LEU A 89 25.29 0.06 -14.43
N PRO A 90 24.60 0.93 -13.67
CA PRO A 90 24.55 0.83 -12.21
C PRO A 90 24.06 -0.56 -11.73
N PRO A 91 24.28 -0.90 -10.44
CA PRO A 91 23.75 -2.14 -9.88
C PRO A 91 22.22 -2.16 -9.97
N LYS A 92 21.66 -3.35 -10.23
CA LYS A 92 20.22 -3.62 -10.30
C LYS A 92 19.46 -2.60 -11.16
N SER A 93 19.97 -2.32 -12.35
CA SER A 93 19.44 -1.27 -13.21
C SER A 93 19.21 -1.74 -14.65
N ILE A 94 18.36 -1.00 -15.35
CA ILE A 94 18.07 -1.16 -16.78
C ILE A 94 18.26 0.21 -17.44
N SER A 95 19.09 0.27 -18.48
CA SER A 95 19.20 1.44 -19.37
C SER A 95 18.32 1.22 -20.61
N ILE A 96 17.52 2.22 -20.97
CA ILE A 96 16.60 2.19 -22.11
C ILE A 96 17.17 3.07 -23.22
N LEU A 97 17.34 2.49 -24.40
CA LEU A 97 17.87 3.14 -25.60
C LEU A 97 16.82 3.06 -26.72
N PRO A 98 16.02 4.12 -26.93
CA PRO A 98 14.92 4.09 -27.91
C PRO A 98 15.35 4.00 -29.37
N ASP A 99 16.63 4.25 -29.66
CA ASP A 99 17.26 4.19 -30.98
C ASP A 99 18.46 3.21 -31.03
N CYS A 100 18.60 2.37 -29.99
CA CYS A 100 19.74 1.48 -29.75
C CYS A 100 21.11 2.18 -29.56
N LYS A 101 21.16 3.52 -29.42
CA LYS A 101 22.40 4.31 -29.35
C LYS A 101 22.45 5.23 -28.13
N VAL A 102 21.41 6.00 -27.87
CA VAL A 102 21.39 7.01 -26.81
C VAL A 102 20.56 6.50 -25.64
N VAL A 103 21.12 6.53 -24.44
CA VAL A 103 20.39 6.21 -23.22
C VAL A 103 19.42 7.34 -22.91
N ALA A 104 18.13 7.10 -23.10
CA ALA A 104 17.07 8.05 -22.75
C ALA A 104 16.73 7.99 -21.25
N PHE A 105 16.88 6.82 -20.63
CA PHE A 105 16.53 6.60 -19.23
C PHE A 105 17.34 5.45 -18.62
N ASN A 106 17.65 5.53 -17.32
CA ASN A 106 18.15 4.40 -16.55
C ASN A 106 17.40 4.29 -15.21
N THR A 107 16.95 3.09 -14.85
CA THR A 107 16.07 2.87 -13.69
C THR A 107 16.71 3.21 -12.34
N ALA A 108 18.04 3.27 -12.24
CA ALA A 108 18.75 3.63 -11.01
C ALA A 108 19.21 5.10 -10.98
N LYS A 109 19.11 5.83 -12.10
CA LYS A 109 19.49 7.25 -12.17
C LYS A 109 18.25 8.12 -12.01
N VAL A 110 18.01 8.60 -10.79
CA VAL A 110 16.90 9.49 -10.46
C VAL A 110 17.32 10.94 -10.72
N SER A 111 16.65 11.58 -11.67
CA SER A 111 16.83 12.97 -12.11
C SER A 111 15.85 13.95 -11.43
N THR A 112 14.78 13.43 -10.82
CA THR A 112 13.67 14.23 -10.29
C THR A 112 13.96 14.73 -8.88
N GLN A 113 13.42 15.91 -8.55
CA GLN A 113 13.62 16.51 -7.23
C GLN A 113 12.87 15.73 -6.17
N PHE A 114 13.51 15.48 -5.03
CA PHE A 114 12.88 14.84 -3.89
C PHE A 114 11.97 15.83 -3.17
N ASN A 115 10.78 15.38 -2.76
CA ASN A 115 9.90 16.16 -1.90
C ASN A 115 9.74 15.50 -0.52
N THR A 116 9.31 16.31 0.45
CA THR A 116 8.95 15.84 1.79
C THR A 116 7.56 16.33 2.14
N ARG A 117 6.78 15.46 2.80
CA ARG A 117 5.44 15.81 3.27
C ARG A 117 5.57 16.53 4.61
N THR A 118 4.85 17.64 4.75
CA THR A 118 4.65 18.28 6.04
C THR A 118 3.16 18.47 6.28
N SER A 119 2.72 18.21 7.51
CA SER A 119 1.39 18.56 7.97
C SER A 119 1.51 19.73 8.93
N ARG A 120 0.59 20.70 8.82
CA ARG A 120 0.52 21.84 9.73
C ARG A 120 -0.92 21.97 10.21
N PRO A 121 -1.16 22.09 11.52
CA PRO A 121 -2.51 22.36 12.02
C PRO A 121 -2.94 23.74 11.55
N VAL A 122 -4.01 23.80 10.74
CA VAL A 122 -4.61 25.06 10.28
C VAL A 122 -5.65 25.56 11.29
N VAL A 123 -6.37 24.63 11.93
CA VAL A 123 -7.38 24.92 12.95
C VAL A 123 -7.02 24.17 14.23
N LYS A 124 -7.09 24.87 15.37
CA LYS A 124 -6.88 24.28 16.70
C LYS A 124 -8.22 24.22 17.43
N PHE A 125 -8.67 23.03 17.78
CA PHE A 125 -9.85 22.78 18.60
C PHE A 125 -9.48 22.64 20.07
N ASN A 126 -8.82 23.67 20.62
CA ASN A 126 -8.21 23.65 21.95
C ASN A 126 -9.07 24.30 23.05
N SER A 127 -10.29 24.75 22.72
CA SER A 127 -11.22 25.28 23.72
C SER A 127 -12.28 24.23 24.03
N ALA A 128 -12.39 23.86 25.31
CA ALA A 128 -13.43 22.95 25.79
C ALA A 128 -14.84 23.48 25.51
N GLU A 129 -15.02 24.81 25.48
CA GLU A 129 -16.31 25.47 25.20
C GLU A 129 -16.82 25.24 23.77
N LYS A 130 -15.97 24.73 22.86
CA LYS A 130 -16.36 24.40 21.47
C LYS A 130 -16.82 22.95 21.30
N TRP A 131 -16.72 22.16 22.36
CA TRP A 131 -17.07 20.75 22.33
C TRP A 131 -18.31 20.51 23.17
N GLU A 132 -19.24 19.77 22.60
CA GLU A 132 -20.35 19.17 23.32
C GLU A 132 -20.11 17.67 23.42
N GLN A 133 -20.54 17.07 24.52
CA GLN A 133 -20.40 15.64 24.75
C GLN A 133 -21.79 15.03 24.93
N PHE A 134 -22.00 13.92 24.24
CA PHE A 134 -23.09 12.99 24.53
C PHE A 134 -22.49 11.68 25.02
N GLN A 135 -22.96 11.21 26.17
CA GLN A 135 -22.56 9.90 26.70
C GLN A 135 -23.54 8.85 26.21
N GLU A 136 -23.03 7.92 25.38
CA GLU A 136 -23.82 6.81 24.88
C GLU A 136 -24.36 5.96 26.04
N VAL A 137 -25.63 5.57 25.95
CA VAL A 137 -26.30 4.81 27.01
C VAL A 137 -25.93 3.34 26.92
N ILE A 138 -25.50 2.75 28.04
CA ILE A 138 -25.26 1.30 28.11
C ILE A 138 -26.62 0.58 28.15
N PRO A 139 -26.93 -0.31 27.18
CA PRO A 139 -28.21 -0.96 27.11
C PRO A 139 -28.42 -1.88 28.33
N GLN A 140 -29.57 -1.73 28.98
CA GLN A 140 -30.00 -2.62 30.05
C GLN A 140 -30.53 -3.92 29.48
N PHE A 141 -30.36 -5.02 30.22
CA PHE A 141 -30.81 -6.34 29.77
C PHE A 141 -32.27 -6.30 29.32
N ASP A 142 -33.19 -5.68 30.06
CA ASP A 142 -34.62 -5.67 29.74
C ASP A 142 -35.00 -4.75 28.56
N ALA A 143 -34.14 -3.80 28.21
CA ALA A 143 -34.41 -2.81 27.16
C ALA A 143 -34.08 -3.31 25.74
N THR A 144 -33.41 -4.45 25.59
CA THR A 144 -33.03 -5.00 24.29
C THR A 144 -34.17 -5.83 23.65
N ALA A 145 -34.38 -5.65 22.34
CA ALA A 145 -35.47 -6.31 21.61
C ALA A 145 -35.13 -7.72 21.11
N LEU A 146 -33.89 -7.95 20.68
CA LEU A 146 -33.44 -9.25 20.17
C LEU A 146 -33.10 -10.19 21.33
N ARG A 147 -33.78 -11.35 21.38
CA ARG A 147 -33.56 -12.38 22.41
C ARG A 147 -33.17 -13.70 21.78
N SER A 148 -32.23 -14.39 22.41
CA SER A 148 -31.78 -15.72 22.04
C SER A 148 -31.37 -16.50 23.28
N GLN A 149 -31.60 -17.81 23.28
CA GLN A 149 -31.11 -18.73 24.33
C GLN A 149 -29.66 -19.18 24.08
N THR A 150 -29.09 -18.82 22.92
CA THR A 150 -27.71 -19.10 22.54
C THR A 150 -26.98 -17.82 22.17
N LEU A 151 -25.64 -17.84 22.28
CA LEU A 151 -24.80 -16.75 21.81
C LEU A 151 -24.81 -16.73 20.27
N LEU A 152 -25.37 -15.68 19.69
CA LEU A 152 -25.41 -15.48 18.24
C LEU A 152 -24.05 -14.97 17.74
N GLU A 153 -23.61 -15.42 16.57
CA GLU A 153 -22.38 -14.91 15.94
C GLU A 153 -22.60 -13.49 15.41
N GLN A 154 -21.58 -12.63 15.57
CA GLN A 154 -21.71 -11.19 15.33
C GLN A 154 -22.06 -10.85 13.87
N THR A 155 -21.30 -11.35 12.91
CA THR A 155 -21.48 -11.04 11.48
C THR A 155 -22.85 -11.50 10.97
N ASN A 156 -23.28 -12.69 11.39
CA ASN A 156 -24.57 -13.22 11.06
C ASN A 156 -25.72 -12.40 11.68
N THR A 157 -25.50 -11.80 12.85
CA THR A 157 -26.50 -11.01 13.56
C THR A 157 -26.59 -9.58 13.04
N THR A 158 -25.45 -8.90 12.90
CA THR A 158 -25.39 -7.50 12.46
C THR A 158 -25.48 -7.35 10.95
N LYS A 159 -25.26 -8.44 10.19
CA LYS A 159 -25.11 -8.41 8.72
C LYS A 159 -24.09 -7.38 8.24
N ASP A 160 -23.05 -7.17 9.05
CA ASP A 160 -22.01 -6.16 8.83
C ASP A 160 -22.55 -4.72 8.72
N ALA A 161 -23.76 -4.46 9.23
CA ALA A 161 -24.35 -3.12 9.25
C ALA A 161 -23.77 -2.24 10.37
N SER A 162 -23.09 -2.84 11.36
CA SER A 162 -22.40 -2.15 12.44
C SER A 162 -21.24 -3.00 12.96
N ASP A 163 -20.16 -2.31 13.35
CA ASP A 163 -19.01 -2.89 14.05
C ASP A 163 -19.35 -3.37 15.48
N TYR A 164 -20.48 -2.90 16.03
CA TYR A 164 -20.87 -3.13 17.41
C TYR A 164 -22.01 -4.14 17.54
N LEU A 165 -21.89 -5.06 18.50
CA LEU A 165 -22.97 -5.93 18.96
C LEU A 165 -22.94 -6.05 20.48
N TRP A 166 -24.05 -5.70 21.13
CA TRP A 166 -24.22 -5.86 22.57
C TRP A 166 -24.71 -7.26 22.92
N TYR A 167 -23.94 -7.98 23.72
CA TYR A 167 -24.38 -9.20 24.39
C TYR A 167 -24.80 -8.85 25.82
N THR A 168 -26.10 -8.84 26.10
CA THR A 168 -26.64 -8.53 27.42
C THR A 168 -27.13 -9.80 28.11
N ALA A 169 -26.76 -9.99 29.38
CA ALA A 169 -27.28 -11.05 30.25
C ALA A 169 -27.55 -10.51 31.65
N SER A 170 -28.51 -11.10 32.35
CA SER A 170 -28.78 -10.84 33.77
C SER A 170 -28.49 -12.11 34.57
N PHE A 171 -27.87 -11.94 35.74
CA PHE A 171 -27.51 -13.04 36.65
C PHE A 171 -27.82 -12.61 38.08
N GLU A 172 -28.63 -13.41 38.77
CA GLU A 172 -28.92 -13.23 40.19
C GLU A 172 -27.90 -14.05 40.99
N GLN A 173 -27.09 -13.37 41.79
CA GLN A 173 -26.07 -14.00 42.62
C GLN A 173 -26.65 -14.40 43.97
N ASP A 174 -26.48 -15.67 44.34
CA ASP A 174 -26.92 -16.16 45.64
C ASP A 174 -25.99 -15.67 46.77
N SER A 175 -26.58 -15.28 47.90
CA SER A 175 -26.01 -14.40 48.93
C SER A 175 -24.76 -14.90 49.68
N GLN A 176 -24.36 -16.16 49.46
CA GLN A 176 -23.27 -16.80 50.22
C GLN A 176 -21.90 -16.71 49.54
N GLU A 177 -21.83 -16.34 48.26
CA GLU A 177 -20.55 -16.17 47.55
C GLU A 177 -20.13 -14.70 47.52
N HIS A 178 -19.02 -14.35 48.18
CA HIS A 178 -18.54 -12.97 48.25
C HIS A 178 -17.82 -12.48 46.98
N GLN A 179 -17.52 -13.36 46.02
CA GLN A 179 -16.84 -13.01 44.76
C GLN A 179 -17.31 -13.88 43.60
N ALA A 180 -17.87 -13.24 42.56
CA ALA A 180 -18.20 -13.87 41.29
C ALA A 180 -17.09 -13.59 40.26
N ARG A 181 -16.73 -14.61 39.46
CA ARG A 181 -15.77 -14.47 38.36
C ARG A 181 -16.48 -14.52 37.02
N LEU A 182 -16.47 -13.41 36.29
CA LEU A 182 -16.89 -13.38 34.90
C LEU A 182 -15.74 -13.85 33.99
N SER A 183 -16.00 -14.86 33.15
CA SER A 183 -15.05 -15.35 32.15
C SER A 183 -15.72 -15.38 30.79
N VAL A 184 -15.22 -14.60 29.84
CA VAL A 184 -15.79 -14.48 28.50
C VAL A 184 -14.75 -14.93 27.48
N LYS A 185 -15.13 -15.88 26.63
CA LYS A 185 -14.34 -16.29 25.47
C LYS A 185 -15.01 -15.73 24.22
N SER A 186 -14.34 -14.80 23.54
CA SER A 186 -14.81 -14.20 22.29
C SER A 186 -13.98 -14.70 21.10
N LEU A 187 -14.62 -14.82 19.95
CA LEU A 187 -13.96 -15.00 18.64
C LEU A 187 -13.70 -13.65 17.95
N GLY A 188 -14.18 -12.55 18.53
CA GLY A 188 -14.09 -11.20 17.98
C GLY A 188 -12.79 -10.48 18.32
N HIS A 189 -12.61 -9.31 17.72
CA HIS A 189 -11.35 -8.56 17.75
C HIS A 189 -11.18 -7.67 18.99
N VAL A 190 -12.28 -7.16 19.57
CA VAL A 190 -12.30 -6.33 20.79
C VAL A 190 -13.54 -6.68 21.63
N LEU A 191 -13.39 -6.70 22.95
CA LEU A 191 -14.49 -6.91 23.91
C LEU A 191 -14.41 -5.87 25.03
N HIS A 192 -15.51 -5.18 25.28
CA HIS A 192 -15.73 -4.39 26.49
C HIS A 192 -16.78 -5.09 27.33
N ALA A 193 -16.46 -5.35 28.60
CA ALA A 193 -17.40 -5.95 29.55
C ALA A 193 -17.90 -4.86 30.48
N PHE A 194 -19.23 -4.74 30.60
CA PHE A 194 -19.85 -3.81 31.54
C PHE A 194 -20.63 -4.60 32.58
N VAL A 195 -20.43 -4.29 33.86
CA VAL A 195 -21.16 -4.89 34.98
C VAL A 195 -21.93 -3.78 35.70
N ASN A 196 -23.27 -3.89 35.71
CA ASN A 196 -24.16 -2.91 36.33
C ASN A 196 -23.89 -1.46 35.88
N GLY A 197 -23.57 -1.27 34.58
CA GLY A 197 -23.32 0.04 33.98
C GLY A 197 -21.90 0.58 34.18
N ALA A 198 -21.01 -0.14 34.86
CA ALA A 198 -19.59 0.20 34.97
C ALA A 198 -18.76 -0.65 34.01
N LEU A 199 -17.78 -0.04 33.32
CA LEU A 199 -16.77 -0.73 32.51
C LEU A 199 -15.76 -1.47 33.39
#